data_AF-A0A381E7T5-F1
#
_entry.id   AF-A0A381E7T5-F1
#
_cell.length_a   1.000
_cell.length_b   1.000
_cell.length_c   1.000
_cell.angle_alpha   90.00
_cell.angle_beta   90.00
_cell.angle_gamma   90.00
#
_symmetry.space_group_name_H-M   'P 1'
#
loop_
_entity.id
_entity.type
_entity.pdbx_description
1 polymer ?
#
loop_
_entity_poly.entity_id
_entity_poly.type
_entity_poly.pdbx_seq_one_letter_code
_entity_poly.pdbx_strand_id
1 'polypeptide(L)'
;MFEYQGWATILPTYYEDDAAEDAFDETAAELIAELEKLAADHKACNINNACGIGYMNGHLRCWFMGYSNHRCQEWEEIMAYFQTLAVKAPGSCGLL
;
A
#
# COMPACT_ATOMS: atom_id res chain seq x y z
N MET A 1 -13.36 17.93 -8.12
CA MET A 1 -13.45 16.68 -7.34
C MET A 1 -12.37 15.78 -7.87
N PHE A 2 -11.41 15.42 -7.02
CA PHE A 2 -10.33 14.48 -7.30
C PHE A 2 -10.71 13.16 -6.65
N GLU A 3 -10.91 12.16 -7.47
CA GLU A 3 -11.11 10.78 -7.01
C GLU A 3 -9.80 10.04 -7.24
N TYR A 4 -9.41 9.23 -6.28
CA TYR A 4 -8.27 8.35 -6.40
C TYR A 4 -8.64 6.96 -5.94
N GLN A 5 -8.18 5.99 -6.69
CA GLN A 5 -8.27 4.59 -6.37
C GLN A 5 -6.99 3.91 -6.82
N GLY A 6 -6.52 2.92 -6.07
CA GLY A 6 -5.31 2.19 -6.39
C GLY A 6 -5.25 0.91 -5.61
N TRP A 7 -4.59 -0.08 -6.17
CA TRP A 7 -4.30 -1.33 -5.48
C TRP A 7 -2.95 -1.85 -5.94
N ALA A 8 -2.31 -2.65 -5.10
CA ALA A 8 -1.09 -3.36 -5.44
C ALA A 8 -1.12 -4.76 -4.82
N THR A 9 -0.59 -5.71 -5.58
CA THR A 9 -0.27 -7.05 -5.05
C THR A 9 1.18 -7.02 -4.65
N ILE A 10 1.47 -7.27 -3.38
CA ILE A 10 2.80 -7.22 -2.82
C ILE A 10 3.46 -8.59 -2.96
N LEU A 11 4.55 -8.63 -3.71
CA LEU A 11 5.34 -9.80 -4.03
C LEU A 11 6.77 -9.59 -3.53
N PRO A 12 7.43 -10.64 -2.98
CA PRO A 12 8.81 -10.56 -2.54
C PRO A 12 9.77 -10.18 -3.67
N THR A 13 9.53 -10.73 -4.85
CA THR A 13 10.40 -10.61 -6.00
C THR A 13 9.59 -10.88 -7.27
N TYR A 14 10.08 -10.38 -8.40
CA TYR A 14 9.54 -10.72 -9.73
C TYR A 14 10.11 -12.05 -10.25
N TYR A 15 11.26 -12.48 -9.73
CA TYR A 15 11.96 -13.71 -10.08
C TYR A 15 11.78 -14.77 -8.99
N GLU A 16 11.84 -16.05 -9.33
CA GLU A 16 11.89 -17.12 -8.32
C GLU A 16 13.21 -17.01 -7.53
N ASP A 17 13.11 -16.58 -6.26
CA ASP A 17 14.24 -16.41 -5.34
C ASP A 17 13.80 -16.77 -3.91
N ASP A 18 14.15 -17.99 -3.49
CA ASP A 18 13.80 -18.54 -2.18
C ASP A 18 14.27 -17.66 -1.01
N ALA A 19 15.43 -16.99 -1.14
CA ALA A 19 15.95 -16.15 -0.07
C ALA A 19 15.14 -14.84 0.06
N ALA A 20 14.67 -14.29 -1.06
CA ALA A 20 13.77 -13.14 -1.05
C ALA A 20 12.37 -13.50 -0.55
N GLU A 21 11.89 -14.71 -0.84
CA GLU A 21 10.64 -15.25 -0.30
C GLU A 21 10.73 -15.47 1.22
N ASP A 22 11.81 -16.07 1.72
CA ASP A 22 12.05 -16.29 3.15
C ASP A 22 12.16 -14.96 3.93
N ALA A 23 12.75 -13.93 3.33
CA ALA A 23 12.87 -12.59 3.94
C ALA A 23 11.59 -11.74 3.81
N PHE A 24 10.58 -12.23 3.08
CA PHE A 24 9.39 -11.44 2.78
C PHE A 24 8.53 -11.17 4.00
N ASP A 25 8.48 -12.08 4.97
CA ASP A 25 7.62 -11.95 6.13
C ASP A 25 7.94 -10.69 6.96
N GLU A 26 9.23 -10.34 7.11
CA GLU A 26 9.65 -9.10 7.77
C GLU A 26 9.22 -7.88 6.95
N THR A 27 9.46 -7.92 5.63
CA THR A 27 9.07 -6.84 4.71
C THR A 27 7.55 -6.62 4.72
N ALA A 28 6.78 -7.69 4.70
CA ALA A 28 5.33 -7.68 4.78
C ALA A 28 4.84 -7.06 6.09
N ALA A 29 5.42 -7.47 7.22
CA ALA A 29 5.08 -6.92 8.54
C ALA A 29 5.35 -5.41 8.62
N GLU A 30 6.48 -4.94 8.09
CA GLU A 30 6.79 -3.51 8.01
C GLU A 30 5.80 -2.74 7.14
N LEU A 31 5.51 -3.24 5.93
CA LEU A 31 4.57 -2.61 5.00
C LEU A 31 3.14 -2.56 5.57
N ILE A 32 2.74 -3.58 6.34
CA ILE A 32 1.46 -3.60 7.06
C ILE A 32 1.45 -2.52 8.13
N ALA A 33 2.47 -2.47 8.99
CA ALA A 33 2.55 -1.50 10.08
C ALA A 33 2.59 -0.04 9.57
N GLU A 34 3.33 0.22 8.49
CA GLU A 34 3.38 1.53 7.85
C GLU A 34 2.00 1.97 7.33
N LEU A 35 1.28 1.08 6.66
CA LEU A 35 -0.04 1.42 6.13
C LEU A 35 -1.10 1.53 7.22
N GLU A 36 -1.05 0.67 8.24
CA GLU A 36 -1.97 0.76 9.38
C GLU A 36 -1.79 2.06 10.15
N LYS A 37 -0.55 2.54 10.29
CA LYS A 37 -0.24 3.84 10.87
C LYS A 37 -0.84 4.97 10.03
N LEU A 38 -0.61 4.95 8.72
CA LEU A 38 -1.19 5.93 7.79
C LEU A 38 -2.73 5.91 7.89
N ALA A 39 -3.35 4.73 7.91
CA ALA A 39 -4.79 4.58 8.07
C ALA A 39 -5.28 5.10 9.43
N ALA A 40 -4.51 4.92 10.51
CA ALA A 40 -4.87 5.41 11.85
C ALA A 40 -4.78 6.94 11.95
N ASP A 41 -3.73 7.54 11.39
CA ASP A 41 -3.54 8.99 11.35
C ASP A 41 -4.69 9.68 10.60
N HIS A 42 -5.25 9.03 9.58
CA HIS A 42 -6.37 9.53 8.78
C HIS A 42 -7.77 9.07 9.20
N LYS A 43 -7.89 8.04 10.04
CA LYS A 43 -9.17 7.56 10.60
C LYS A 43 -9.91 8.64 11.39
N ALA A 44 -9.19 9.62 11.93
CA ALA A 44 -9.77 10.79 12.59
C ALA A 44 -10.23 11.89 11.62
N CYS A 45 -9.82 11.86 10.35
CA CYS A 45 -9.90 13.01 9.44
C CYS A 45 -10.80 12.86 8.21
N ASN A 46 -11.19 11.66 7.75
CA ASN A 46 -12.05 11.58 6.56
C ASN A 46 -12.89 10.29 6.44
N ILE A 47 -14.22 10.42 6.44
CA ILE A 47 -15.19 9.37 6.02
C ILE A 47 -14.94 8.93 4.57
N ASN A 48 -14.22 9.74 3.80
CA ASN A 48 -14.04 9.61 2.36
C ASN A 48 -12.79 8.83 1.96
N ASN A 49 -12.02 8.30 2.91
CA ASN A 49 -10.81 7.52 2.65
C ASN A 49 -10.95 6.09 3.19
N ALA A 50 -10.84 5.12 2.29
CA ALA A 50 -10.74 3.70 2.60
C ALA A 50 -9.39 3.18 2.11
N CYS A 51 -8.52 2.81 3.03
CA CYS A 51 -7.29 2.09 2.73
C CYS A 51 -7.17 0.84 3.58
N GLY A 52 -6.39 -0.12 3.10
CA GLY A 52 -6.10 -1.33 3.85
C GLY A 52 -5.05 -2.19 3.17
N ILE A 53 -4.54 -3.13 3.94
CA ILE A 53 -3.56 -4.12 3.53
C ILE A 53 -3.88 -5.44 4.21
N GLY A 54 -3.70 -6.53 3.50
CA GLY A 54 -3.91 -7.86 4.06
C GLY A 54 -3.75 -8.96 3.03
N TYR A 55 -3.70 -10.19 3.52
CA TYR A 55 -3.57 -11.37 2.67
C TYR A 55 -4.90 -11.72 2.01
N MET A 56 -4.89 -11.81 0.68
CA MET A 56 -6.03 -12.25 -0.15
C MET A 56 -5.55 -13.24 -1.20
N ASN A 57 -6.15 -14.43 -1.22
CA ASN A 57 -5.79 -15.50 -2.16
C ASN A 57 -4.28 -15.83 -2.15
N GLY A 58 -3.68 -15.90 -0.96
CA GLY A 58 -2.25 -16.25 -0.80
C GLY A 58 -1.26 -15.11 -1.05
N HIS A 59 -1.72 -13.92 -1.47
CA HIS A 59 -0.85 -12.78 -1.70
C HIS A 59 -1.20 -11.63 -0.77
N LEU A 60 -0.19 -10.91 -0.30
CA LEU A 60 -0.39 -9.65 0.39
C LEU A 60 -0.87 -8.61 -0.62
N ARG A 61 -1.95 -7.89 -0.31
CA ARG A 61 -2.50 -6.85 -1.18
C ARG A 61 -2.79 -5.60 -0.39
N CYS A 62 -2.54 -4.44 -0.98
CA CYS A 62 -2.98 -3.16 -0.44
C CYS A 62 -3.95 -2.48 -1.41
N TRP A 63 -4.84 -1.66 -0.86
CA TRP A 63 -5.82 -0.89 -1.62
C TRP A 63 -6.05 0.47 -0.98
N PHE A 64 -6.40 1.43 -1.83
CA PHE A 64 -6.67 2.81 -1.48
C PHE A 64 -7.83 3.28 -2.35
N MET A 65 -8.80 3.94 -1.73
CA MET A 65 -9.89 4.60 -2.41
C MET A 65 -10.25 5.86 -1.63
N GLY A 66 -10.49 6.95 -2.34
CA GLY A 66 -11.06 8.13 -1.73
C GLY A 66 -11.34 9.26 -2.70
N TYR A 67 -11.91 10.33 -2.18
CA TYR A 67 -12.21 11.51 -2.95
C TYR A 67 -12.04 12.79 -2.13
N SER A 68 -11.64 13.86 -2.82
CA SER A 68 -11.49 15.18 -2.23
C SER A 68 -11.91 16.29 -3.19
N ASN A 69 -12.42 17.39 -2.65
CA ASN A 69 -12.77 18.57 -3.45
C ASN A 69 -11.55 19.44 -3.76
N HIS A 70 -10.45 19.26 -3.02
CA HIS A 70 -9.18 19.98 -3.18
C HIS A 70 -8.03 18.98 -3.27
N ARG A 71 -6.81 19.45 -3.53
CA ARG A 71 -5.62 18.59 -3.47
C ARG A 71 -5.46 18.09 -2.02
N CYS A 72 -5.64 16.79 -1.81
CA CYS A 72 -5.46 16.14 -0.51
C CYS A 72 -3.98 15.99 -0.20
N GLN A 73 -3.60 16.28 1.05
CA GLN A 73 -2.28 15.92 1.56
C GLN A 73 -2.11 14.40 1.60
N GLU A 74 -3.21 13.69 1.85
CA GLU A 74 -3.30 12.23 1.88
C GLU A 74 -2.84 11.60 0.56
N TRP A 75 -3.03 12.27 -0.58
CA TRP A 75 -2.53 11.80 -1.87
C TRP A 75 -1.00 11.74 -1.91
N GLU A 76 -0.31 12.74 -1.34
CA GLU A 76 1.15 12.76 -1.32
C GLU A 76 1.72 11.66 -0.43
N GLU A 77 1.04 11.38 0.69
CA GLU A 77 1.43 10.33 1.62
C GLU A 77 1.16 8.92 1.06
N ILE A 78 0.06 8.73 0.32
CA ILE A 78 -0.22 7.50 -0.44
C ILE A 78 0.87 7.29 -1.51
N MET A 79 1.24 8.33 -2.25
CA MET A 79 2.32 8.26 -3.23
C MET A 79 3.68 7.93 -2.59
N ALA A 80 3.98 8.49 -1.42
CA ALA A 80 5.17 8.12 -0.66
C ALA A 80 5.16 6.64 -0.25
N TYR A 81 4.01 6.13 0.20
CA TYR A 81 3.87 4.69 0.51
C TYR A 81 4.13 3.80 -0.72
N PHE A 82 3.59 4.16 -1.89
CA PHE A 82 3.85 3.40 -3.12
C PHE A 82 5.33 3.46 -3.56
N GLN A 83 6.03 4.56 -3.29
CA GLN A 83 7.48 4.62 -3.52
C GLN A 83 8.23 3.68 -2.58
N THR A 84 7.88 3.64 -1.30
CA THR A 84 8.45 2.67 -0.34
C THR A 84 8.17 1.24 -0.78
N LEU A 85 6.94 0.95 -1.23
CA LEU A 85 6.55 -0.34 -1.76
C LEU A 85 7.42 -0.75 -2.96
N ALA A 86 7.65 0.15 -3.91
CA ALA A 86 8.48 -0.13 -5.08
C ALA A 86 9.95 -0.42 -4.72
N VAL A 87 10.45 0.11 -3.61
CA VAL A 87 11.81 -0.13 -3.13
C VAL A 87 11.90 -1.45 -2.36
N LYS A 88 10.96 -1.69 -1.43
CA LYS A 88 10.97 -2.87 -0.55
C LYS A 88 10.49 -4.14 -1.26
N ALA A 89 9.61 -4.00 -2.25
CA ALA A 89 8.95 -5.10 -2.93
C ALA A 89 8.79 -4.77 -4.43
N PRO A 90 9.88 -4.75 -5.22
CA PRO A 90 9.90 -4.22 -6.59
C PRO A 90 9.02 -4.98 -7.59
N GLY A 91 8.56 -6.19 -7.26
CA GLY A 91 7.58 -6.94 -8.07
C GLY A 91 6.12 -6.50 -7.89
N SER A 92 5.86 -5.53 -7.03
CA SER A 92 4.53 -5.34 -6.43
C SER A 92 3.63 -4.27 -7.05
N CYS A 93 4.15 -3.47 -7.97
CA CYS A 93 3.49 -2.21 -8.35
C CYS A 93 2.72 -2.33 -9.67
N GLY A 94 1.40 -2.11 -9.59
CA GLY A 94 0.49 -1.91 -10.72
C GLY A 94 -0.48 -0.76 -10.41
N LEU A 95 0.03 0.47 -10.39
CA LEU A 95 -0.80 1.67 -10.25
C LEU A 95 -1.58 1.91 -11.55
N LEU A 96 -2.92 2.01 -11.46
CA LEU A 96 -3.82 2.44 -12.54
C LEU A 96 -4.26 3.88 -12.32
#